data_AF-A0A812SUD5-F1
#
_entry.id   AF-A0A812SUD5-F1
#
_cell.length_a   1.000
_cell.length_b   1.000
_cell.length_c   1.000
_cell.angle_alpha   90.00
_cell.angle_beta   90.00
_cell.angle_gamma   90.00
#
_symmetry.space_group_name_H-M   'P 1'
#
loop_
_entity.id
_entity.type
_entity.pdbx_description
1 polymer ?
#
loop_
_entity_poly.entity_id
_entity_poly.type
_entity_poly.pdbx_seq_one_letter_code
_entity_poly.pdbx_strand_id
1 'polypeptide(L)' 'WEHKCSDQWGYSWCQEKTMACPITCADDEQDCWITPYGADGFPDWSASYNQTCHPID' A
#
# COMPACT_ATOMS: atom_id res chain seq x y z
N TRP A 1 -6.42 -18.27 -3.57
CA TRP A 1 -5.52 -17.59 -4.53
C TRP A 1 -5.73 -16.08 -4.47
N GLU A 2 -6.91 -15.62 -4.08
CA GLU A 2 -7.27 -14.20 -3.91
C GLU A 2 -7.58 -13.82 -2.44
N HIS A 3 -7.50 -12.52 -2.15
CA HIS A 3 -7.97 -11.84 -0.93
C HIS A 3 -9.02 -10.77 -1.27
N LYS A 4 -9.81 -10.33 -0.29
CA LYS A 4 -10.80 -9.27 -0.47
C LYS A 4 -10.20 -7.91 -0.11
N CYS A 5 -10.22 -6.99 -1.06
CA CYS A 5 -9.84 -5.59 -0.91
C CYS A 5 -11.08 -4.69 -0.84
N SER A 6 -10.93 -3.51 -0.26
CA SER A 6 -12.00 -2.51 -0.14
C SER A 6 -11.42 -1.11 -0.30
N ASP A 7 -12.14 -0.21 -0.96
CA ASP A 7 -11.79 1.20 -1.04
C ASP A 7 -12.51 2.06 0.03
N GLN A 8 -12.19 3.35 0.05
CA GLN A 8 -12.75 4.34 0.97
C GLN A 8 -14.26 4.57 0.82
N TRP A 9 -14.86 4.23 -0.33
CA TRP A 9 -16.30 4.33 -0.60
C TRP A 9 -17.04 3.03 -0.24
N GLY A 10 -16.34 2.04 0.31
CA GLY A 10 -16.91 0.77 0.75
C GLY A 10 -17.16 -0.22 -0.39
N TYR A 11 -16.71 0.09 -1.60
CA TYR A 11 -16.71 -0.90 -2.68
C TYR A 11 -15.57 -1.89 -2.44
N SER A 12 -15.84 -3.17 -2.73
CA SER A 12 -14.90 -4.24 -2.43
C SER A 12 -14.82 -5.28 -3.54
N TRP A 13 -13.61 -5.77 -3.80
CA TRP A 13 -13.28 -6.69 -4.89
C TRP A 13 -12.30 -7.78 -4.43
N CYS A 14 -12.18 -8.84 -5.22
CA CYS A 14 -11.15 -9.87 -5.01
C CYS A 14 -9.90 -9.54 -5.84
N GLN A 15 -8.73 -9.69 -5.23
CA GLN A 15 -7.43 -9.47 -5.88
C GLN A 15 -6.47 -10.61 -5.55
N GLU A 16 -5.46 -10.86 -6.38
CA GLU A 16 -4.46 -11.90 -6.10
C GLU A 16 -3.71 -11.64 -4.79
N LYS A 17 -3.50 -12.67 -3.97
CA LYS A 17 -2.81 -12.54 -2.67
C LYS A 17 -1.36 -12.06 -2.78
N THR A 18 -0.77 -12.15 -3.96
CA THR A 18 0.59 -11.67 -4.29
C THR A 18 0.65 -10.15 -4.39
N MET A 19 -0.49 -9.48 -4.59
CA MET A 19 -0.59 -8.02 -4.63
C MET A 19 -1.21 -7.53 -3.31
N ALA A 20 -0.67 -6.44 -2.76
CA ALA A 20 -1.33 -5.76 -1.65
C ALA A 20 -2.59 -5.05 -2.15
N CYS A 21 -3.59 -4.90 -1.27
CA CYS A 21 -4.73 -4.04 -1.58
C CYS A 21 -4.25 -2.60 -1.75
N PRO A 22 -4.62 -1.90 -2.83
CA PRO A 22 -4.32 -0.49 -2.97
C PRO A 22 -5.03 0.26 -1.85
N ILE A 23 -4.29 1.11 -1.14
CA ILE A 23 -4.91 2.07 -0.25
C ILE A 23 -5.31 3.30 -1.05
N THR A 24 -6.45 3.88 -0.70
CA THR A 24 -6.91 5.15 -1.24
C THR A 24 -6.85 6.16 -0.09
N CYS A 25 -6.04 7.19 -0.25
CA CYS A 25 -5.91 8.26 0.73
C CYS A 25 -7.07 9.24 0.61
N ALA A 26 -7.49 9.82 1.73
CA ALA A 26 -8.53 10.84 1.73
C ALA A 26 -8.10 12.12 0.98
N ASP A 27 -9.04 13.01 0.67
CA ASP A 27 -8.76 14.28 -0.02
C ASP A 27 -7.77 15.19 0.74
N ASP A 28 -7.66 15.03 2.05
CA ASP A 28 -6.74 15.73 2.96
C ASP A 28 -5.48 14.92 3.30
N GLU A 29 -5.24 13.81 2.60
CA GLU A 29 -4.08 12.93 2.80
C GLU A 29 -3.25 12.77 1.52
N GLN A 30 -1.93 12.78 1.67
CA GLN A 30 -0.96 12.42 0.64
C GLN A 30 -0.61 10.94 0.70
N ASP A 31 -0.46 10.37 -0.49
CA ASP A 31 -0.01 9.00 -0.70
C ASP A 31 1.52 8.91 -0.58
N CYS A 32 2.00 8.17 0.41
CA CYS A 32 3.40 8.00 0.76
C CYS A 32 3.86 6.57 0.50
N TRP A 33 4.89 6.41 -0.34
CA TRP A 33 5.50 5.10 -0.63
C TRP A 33 6.81 4.94 0.12
N ILE A 34 6.86 3.98 1.04
CA ILE A 34 8.06 3.64 1.79
C ILE A 34 8.78 2.50 1.07
N THR A 35 9.99 2.79 0.59
CA THR A 35 10.91 1.76 0.10
C THR A 35 11.54 1.04 1.30
N PRO A 36 11.32 -0.27 1.47
CA PRO A 36 12.01 -1.03 2.51
C PRO A 36 13.51 -1.12 2.16
N TYR A 37 14.37 -0.94 3.16
CA TYR A 37 15.82 -1.12 3.03
C TYR A 37 16.28 -2.28 3.91
N GLY A 38 17.15 -3.13 3.36
CA GLY A 38 17.80 -4.21 4.07
C GLY A 38 18.87 -3.73 5.04
N ALA A 39 19.37 -4.65 5.87
CA ALA A 39 20.47 -4.37 6.82
C ALA A 39 21.81 -4.02 6.13
N ASP A 40 21.92 -4.33 4.85
CA ASP A 40 23.01 -3.95 3.95
C ASP A 40 22.90 -2.51 3.43
N GLY A 41 21.80 -1.82 3.73
CA GLY A 41 21.53 -0.45 3.28
C GLY A 41 21.03 -0.35 1.84
N PHE A 42 20.72 -1.48 1.19
CA PHE A 42 20.14 -1.50 -0.15
C PHE A 42 18.61 -1.67 -0.11
N PRO A 43 17.88 -1.19 -1.14
CA PRO A 43 16.45 -1.44 -1.23
C PRO A 43 16.16 -2.94 -1.27
N ASP A 44 15.25 -3.38 -0.40
CA ASP A 44 14.74 -4.75 -0.43
C ASP A 44 13.62 -4.84 -1.47
N TRP A 45 14.00 -5.20 -2.70
CA TRP A 45 13.08 -5.41 -3.81
C TRP A 45 12.16 -6.62 -3.64
N SER A 46 12.44 -7.49 -2.67
CA SER A 46 11.60 -8.65 -2.35
C SER A 46 10.53 -8.33 -1.31
N ALA A 47 10.70 -7.23 -0.57
CA ALA A 47 9.68 -6.73 0.34
C ALA A 47 8.63 -5.91 -0.42
N SER A 48 7.38 -6.10 -0.02
CA SER A 48 6.28 -5.28 -0.53
C SER A 48 6.50 -3.82 -0.13
N TYR A 49 6.40 -2.91 -1.10
CA TYR A 49 6.35 -1.48 -0.81
C TYR A 49 5.23 -1.19 0.20
N ASN A 50 5.54 -0.43 1.25
CA ASN A 50 4.53 0.03 2.18
C ASN A 50 3.94 1.34 1.65
N GLN A 51 2.76 1.24 1.05
CA GLN A 51 1.93 2.41 0.77
C GLN A 51 1.31 2.86 2.11
N THR A 52 1.36 4.15 2.41
CA THR A 52 0.78 4.76 3.62
C THR A 52 0.11 6.08 3.28
N CYS A 53 -0.94 6.46 3.98
CA CYS A 53 -1.56 7.78 3.86
C CYS A 53 -1.13 8.66 5.02
N HIS A 54 -0.77 9.91 4.72
CA HIS A 54 -0.37 10.91 5.72
C HIS A 54 -1.09 12.23 5.46
N PRO A 55 -1.43 13.03 6.48
CA PRO A 55 -2.05 14.35 6.28
C PRO A 55 -1.21 15.25 5.36
N ILE A 56 -1.89 16.00 4.50
CA ILE A 56 -1.27 17.10 3.73
C ILE A 56 -1.18 18.31 4.68
N ASP A 57 0.01 18.58 5.23
CA ASP A 57 0.30 19.78 6.04
C ASP A 57 0.22 21.08 5.21
#